data_AF-A0A959BVW5-F1
#
_entry.id   AF-A0A959BVW5-F1
#
_cell.length_a   1.000
_cell.length_b   1.000
_cell.length_c   1.000
_cell.angle_alpha   90.00
_cell.angle_beta   90.00
_cell.angle_gamma   90.00
#
_symmetry.space_group_name_H-M   'P 1'
#
loop_
_entity.id
_entity.type
_entity.pdbx_description
1 polymer ?
#
loop_
_entity_poly.entity_id
_entity_poly.type
_entity_poly.pdbx_seq_one_letter_code
_entity_poly.pdbx_strand_id
1 'polypeptide(L)'
;MIQGFSRSIQEQPKEAPGKQTAVEILVADVMFGSPNRSCAGAGICRVTAPVAQEMSINGRWGCHRAIALVRFVPPQAIIFHFVIQSMCRKAIRAYFAGDEFLVEDPFDFQPDYWAEGRLIRIQPGLYPVSRSGDYLTVAFQYGNGIWE
;
A
#
# COMPACT_ATOMS: atom_id res chain seq x y z
N MET A 1 -59.55 37.62 -2.00
CA MET A 1 -58.97 36.70 -3.00
C MET A 1 -57.92 37.51 -3.75
N ILE A 2 -56.61 37.28 -3.63
CA ILE A 2 -55.79 36.08 -3.90
C ILE A 2 -54.53 36.17 -2.98
N GLN A 3 -54.32 35.25 -2.03
CA GLN A 3 -53.18 34.29 -1.94
C GLN A 3 -51.85 34.84 -2.51
N GLY A 4 -50.81 35.19 -1.75
CA GLY A 4 -50.06 34.34 -0.83
C GLY A 4 -49.05 33.48 -1.60
N PHE A 5 -47.76 33.86 -1.67
CA PHE A 5 -46.63 32.94 -1.85
C PHE A 5 -45.30 33.65 -1.53
N SER A 6 -44.91 33.58 -0.25
CA SER A 6 -43.53 33.78 0.21
C SER A 6 -42.75 32.53 -0.20
N ARG A 7 -41.74 32.66 -1.07
CA ARG A 7 -40.84 31.54 -1.39
C ARG A 7 -39.68 31.56 -0.41
N SER A 8 -39.79 30.69 0.58
CA SER A 8 -38.72 30.29 1.49
C SER A 8 -37.49 29.87 0.69
N ILE A 9 -36.36 30.49 1.02
CA ILE A 9 -35.03 30.00 0.67
C ILE A 9 -34.92 28.62 1.32
N GLN A 10 -34.89 27.56 0.50
CA GLN A 10 -34.55 26.23 0.99
C GLN A 10 -33.10 26.26 1.47
N GLU A 11 -32.92 26.24 2.79
CA GLU A 11 -31.66 25.90 3.42
C GLU A 11 -31.23 24.52 2.89
N GLN A 12 -30.11 24.50 2.17
CA GLN A 12 -29.44 23.23 1.89
C GLN A 12 -28.99 22.61 3.22
N PRO A 13 -29.11 21.29 3.40
CA PRO A 13 -28.53 20.65 4.56
C PRO A 13 -27.03 20.89 4.55
N LYS A 14 -26.53 21.61 5.56
CA LYS A 14 -25.11 21.63 5.90
C LYS A 14 -24.71 20.19 6.23
N GLU A 15 -24.10 19.51 5.26
CA GLU A 15 -23.32 18.31 5.54
C GLU A 15 -22.29 18.69 6.62
N ALA A 16 -22.41 18.04 7.77
CA ALA A 16 -21.41 18.13 8.81
C ALA A 16 -20.04 17.77 8.22
N PRO A 17 -18.95 18.42 8.63
CA PRO A 17 -17.61 18.05 8.19
C PRO A 17 -17.30 16.66 8.76
N GLY A 18 -17.66 15.63 7.99
CA GLY A 18 -17.18 14.27 8.21
C GLY A 18 -15.67 14.34 8.17
N LYS A 19 -15.04 13.87 9.26
CA LYS A 19 -13.59 13.68 9.36
C LYS A 19 -13.07 13.05 8.05
N GLN A 20 -12.47 13.87 7.19
CA GLN A 20 -11.65 13.38 6.10
C GLN A 20 -10.44 12.73 6.77
N THR A 21 -10.51 11.42 6.98
CA THR A 21 -9.32 10.63 7.32
C THR A 21 -8.39 10.75 6.13
N ALA A 22 -7.36 11.58 6.25
CA ALA A 22 -6.37 11.76 5.21
C ALA A 22 -5.81 10.38 4.81
N VAL A 23 -6.04 9.97 3.57
CA VAL A 23 -5.43 8.75 3.03
C VAL A 23 -4.00 9.12 2.67
N GLU A 24 -3.06 8.69 3.49
CA GLU A 24 -1.64 8.85 3.19
C GLU A 24 -1.26 7.86 2.08
N ILE A 25 -0.64 8.38 1.02
CA ILE A 25 -0.11 7.59 -0.09
C ILE A 25 1.39 7.86 -0.20
N LEU A 26 2.17 6.78 -0.14
CA LEU A 26 3.60 6.79 -0.33
C LEU A 26 3.94 6.04 -1.61
N VAL A 27 4.77 6.63 -2.48
CA VAL A 27 5.45 5.85 -3.52
C VAL A 27 6.63 5.16 -2.85
N ALA A 28 6.89 3.87 -3.09
CA ALA A 28 8.00 3.15 -2.48
C ALA A 28 8.71 2.24 -3.50
N ASP A 29 10.02 2.10 -3.35
CA ASP A 29 10.77 0.99 -3.95
C ASP A 29 10.67 -0.22 -3.03
N VAL A 30 10.19 -1.33 -3.58
CA VAL A 30 10.01 -2.60 -2.86
C VAL A 30 10.96 -3.63 -3.44
N MET A 31 11.80 -4.20 -2.58
CA MET A 31 12.63 -5.36 -2.89
C MET A 31 11.92 -6.63 -2.43
N PHE A 32 11.68 -7.55 -3.35
CA PHE A 32 11.09 -8.85 -3.07
C PHE A 32 12.10 -9.81 -2.43
N GLY A 33 11.57 -10.76 -1.66
CA GLY A 33 12.34 -11.79 -0.95
C GLY A 33 12.02 -11.82 0.54
N SER A 34 12.83 -12.55 1.31
CA SER A 34 12.74 -12.57 2.78
C SER A 34 13.85 -11.72 3.43
N PRO A 35 13.52 -10.90 4.44
CA PRO A 35 14.51 -10.12 5.19
C PRO A 35 15.52 -11.01 5.95
N ASN A 36 15.11 -12.21 6.39
CA ASN A 36 15.94 -13.12 7.19
C ASN A 36 16.87 -14.01 6.36
N ARG A 37 16.75 -13.97 5.03
CA ARG A 37 17.51 -14.83 4.10
C ARG A 37 18.24 -14.02 3.03
N SER A 38 18.73 -12.84 3.38
CA SER A 38 19.45 -11.94 2.45
C SER A 38 18.67 -11.68 1.16
N CYS A 39 17.35 -11.48 1.28
CA CYS A 39 16.40 -11.31 0.19
C CYS A 39 16.24 -12.52 -0.76
N ALA A 40 16.67 -13.72 -0.36
CA ALA A 40 16.23 -14.95 -1.00
C ALA A 40 14.81 -15.31 -0.55
N GLY A 41 14.08 -16.08 -1.36
CA GLY A 41 12.71 -16.53 -1.05
C GLY A 41 11.61 -15.62 -1.58
N ALA A 42 10.44 -15.67 -0.95
CA ALA A 42 9.21 -14.96 -1.32
C ALA A 42 8.77 -13.93 -0.26
N GLY A 43 8.07 -12.91 -0.72
CA GLY A 43 7.56 -11.83 0.13
C GLY A 43 8.23 -10.50 -0.15
N ILE A 44 8.31 -9.68 0.89
CA ILE A 44 8.93 -8.35 0.85
C ILE A 44 10.16 -8.37 1.74
N CYS A 45 11.34 -8.17 1.13
CA CYS A 45 12.61 -8.09 1.83
C CYS A 45 12.83 -6.69 2.41
N ARG A 46 12.53 -5.65 1.63
CA ARG A 46 12.78 -4.26 2.00
C ARG A 46 11.80 -3.33 1.29
N VAL A 47 11.39 -2.28 1.99
CA VAL A 47 10.63 -1.14 1.44
C VAL A 47 11.42 0.13 1.72
N THR A 48 11.67 0.94 0.69
CA THR A 48 12.38 2.22 0.83
C THR A 48 11.54 3.35 0.24
N ALA A 49 11.34 4.40 1.03
CA ALA A 49 10.71 5.63 0.56
C ALA A 49 11.67 6.38 -0.39
N PRO A 50 11.17 6.98 -1.49
CA PRO A 50 11.98 7.56 -2.55
C PRO A 50 12.60 8.90 -2.20
N VAL A 51 12.35 9.44 -1.01
CA VAL A 51 12.95 10.70 -0.57
C VAL A 51 14.48 10.58 -0.45
N ALA A 52 15.02 9.35 -0.35
CA ALA A 52 16.45 9.10 -0.17
C ALA A 52 17.17 8.45 -1.38
N GLN A 53 16.45 7.97 -2.39
CA GLN A 53 17.06 7.29 -3.54
C GLN A 53 16.49 7.86 -4.83
N GLU A 54 17.35 8.51 -5.62
CA GLU A 54 17.05 8.77 -7.02
C GLU A 54 16.53 7.48 -7.63
N MET A 55 15.25 7.46 -8.00
CA MET A 55 14.65 6.34 -8.73
C MET A 55 15.36 6.27 -10.08
N SER A 56 16.50 5.59 -10.13
CA SER A 56 17.20 5.36 -11.37
C SER A 56 16.48 4.24 -12.10
N ILE A 57 15.48 4.63 -12.90
CA ILE A 57 14.71 3.76 -13.80
C ILE A 57 15.65 3.03 -14.80
N ASN A 58 16.90 3.50 -14.92
CA ASN A 58 17.91 3.00 -15.85
C ASN A 58 18.99 2.12 -15.22
N GLY A 59 18.89 1.78 -13.93
CA GLY A 59 19.83 0.86 -13.31
C GLY A 59 19.58 -0.59 -13.76
N ARG A 60 20.65 -1.39 -13.89
CA ARG A 60 20.57 -2.87 -13.99
C ARG A 60 20.05 -3.47 -12.68
N TRP A 61 18.82 -3.14 -12.30
CA TRP A 61 18.22 -3.62 -11.08
C TRP A 61 17.73 -5.02 -11.39
N GLY A 62 18.15 -5.99 -10.59
CA GLY A 62 17.72 -7.38 -10.74
C GLY A 62 16.19 -7.47 -10.74
N CYS A 63 15.67 -8.57 -11.26
CA CYS A 63 14.23 -8.89 -11.34
C CYS A 63 13.53 -9.06 -9.97
N HIS A 64 14.00 -8.38 -8.93
CA HIS A 64 13.57 -8.49 -7.54
C HIS A 64 13.08 -7.16 -6.97
N ARG A 65 12.86 -6.13 -7.80
CA ARG A 65 12.40 -4.81 -7.34
C ARG A 65 11.14 -4.38 -8.09
N ALA A 66 10.33 -3.57 -7.43
CA ALA A 66 9.10 -2.99 -7.95
C ALA A 66 8.84 -1.63 -7.32
N ILE A 67 8.21 -0.74 -8.08
CA ILE A 67 7.59 0.47 -7.52
C ILE A 67 6.20 0.10 -7.03
N ALA A 68 5.86 0.52 -5.81
CA ALA A 68 4.52 0.36 -5.24
C ALA A 68 3.96 1.71 -4.77
N LEU A 69 2.66 1.91 -4.95
CA LEU A 69 1.90 2.93 -4.23
C LEU A 69 1.36 2.29 -2.96
N VAL A 70 1.90 2.72 -1.82
CA VAL A 70 1.56 2.23 -0.49
C VAL A 70 0.51 3.17 0.10
N ARG A 71 -0.70 2.66 0.31
CA ARG A 71 -1.80 3.39 0.93
C ARG A 71 -2.00 2.90 2.35
N PHE A 72 -2.01 3.82 3.29
CA PHE A 72 -2.39 3.53 4.66
C PHE A 72 -3.88 3.77 4.78
N VAL A 73 -4.61 2.76 5.23
CA VAL A 73 -6.04 2.86 5.52
C VAL A 73 -6.23 2.58 7.01
N PRO A 74 -5.90 3.54 7.90
CA PRO A 74 -6.12 3.35 9.31
C PRO A 74 -7.61 3.16 9.63
N PRO A 75 -7.97 2.31 10.59
CA PRO A 75 -7.12 1.42 11.40
C PRO A 75 -6.96 0.01 10.81
N GLN A 76 -7.27 -0.22 9.53
CA GLN A 76 -7.68 -1.53 9.02
C GLN A 76 -6.64 -2.23 8.15
N ALA A 77 -5.91 -1.50 7.31
CA ALA A 77 -4.96 -2.12 6.40
C ALA A 77 -3.84 -1.19 5.94
N ILE A 78 -2.78 -1.82 5.42
CA ILE A 78 -1.84 -1.20 4.50
C ILE A 78 -1.98 -1.90 3.15
N ILE A 79 -2.12 -1.12 2.08
CA ILE A 79 -2.39 -1.62 0.73
C ILE A 79 -1.22 -1.25 -0.16
N PHE A 80 -0.63 -2.26 -0.81
CA PHE A 80 0.42 -2.08 -1.79
C PHE A 80 -0.17 -2.25 -3.18
N HIS A 81 -0.11 -1.19 -3.99
CA HIS A 81 -0.39 -1.25 -5.42
C HIS A 81 0.93 -1.28 -6.20
N PHE A 82 1.39 -2.48 -6.54
CA PHE A 82 2.61 -2.69 -7.32
C PHE A 82 2.39 -2.31 -8.78
N VAL A 83 3.21 -1.41 -9.32
CA VAL A 83 3.15 -0.95 -10.71
C VAL A 83 3.72 -2.03 -11.62
N ILE A 84 2.90 -2.66 -12.45
CA ILE A 84 3.28 -3.77 -13.34
C ILE A 84 4.46 -3.39 -14.24
N GLN A 85 4.44 -2.18 -14.79
CA GLN A 85 5.47 -1.69 -15.71
C GLN A 85 6.86 -1.50 -15.05
N SER A 86 6.91 -1.42 -13.71
CA SER A 86 8.17 -1.35 -12.98
C SER A 86 8.81 -2.72 -12.74
N MET A 87 8.09 -3.81 -13.05
CA MET A 87 8.51 -5.17 -12.79
C MET A 87 8.91 -5.90 -14.06
N CYS A 88 9.97 -6.71 -13.98
CA CYS A 88 10.31 -7.63 -15.06
C CYS A 88 9.34 -8.83 -15.07
N ARG A 89 9.18 -9.49 -16.24
CA ARG A 89 8.29 -10.67 -16.38
C ARG A 89 8.64 -11.83 -15.43
N LYS A 90 9.93 -12.03 -15.11
CA LYS A 90 10.37 -13.07 -14.16
C LYS A 90 9.88 -12.75 -12.74
N ALA A 91 9.92 -11.49 -12.32
CA ALA A 91 9.42 -11.04 -11.02
C ALA A 91 7.92 -11.34 -10.88
N ILE A 92 7.13 -10.94 -11.88
CA ILE A 92 5.68 -11.15 -11.90
C ILE A 92 5.37 -12.65 -11.78
N ARG A 93 6.08 -13.50 -12.53
CA ARG A 93 5.90 -14.96 -12.44
C ARG A 93 6.37 -15.54 -11.11
N ALA A 94 7.44 -15.02 -10.51
CA ALA A 94 7.98 -15.56 -9.27
C ALA A 94 7.10 -15.21 -8.06
N TYR A 95 6.62 -13.97 -7.98
CA TYR A 95 5.96 -13.43 -6.79
C TYR A 95 4.43 -13.31 -6.94
N PHE A 96 3.91 -13.33 -8.16
CA PHE A 96 2.49 -13.12 -8.47
C PHE A 96 1.96 -14.12 -9.51
N ALA A 97 2.50 -15.34 -9.56
CA ALA A 97 2.02 -16.38 -10.48
C ALA A 97 0.53 -16.70 -10.29
N GLY A 98 0.05 -16.70 -9.05
CA GLY A 98 -1.33 -16.97 -8.69
C GLY A 98 -2.15 -15.73 -8.35
N ASP A 99 -3.18 -15.97 -7.56
CA ASP A 99 -4.07 -15.02 -6.89
C ASP A 99 -3.64 -14.73 -5.44
N GLU A 100 -2.51 -15.27 -5.00
CA GLU A 100 -1.94 -15.07 -3.66
C GLU A 100 -0.49 -14.57 -3.75
N PHE A 101 -0.12 -13.74 -2.79
CA PHE A 101 1.21 -13.21 -2.54
C PHE A 101 1.72 -13.81 -1.23
N LEU A 102 2.78 -14.61 -1.30
CA LEU A 102 3.38 -15.26 -0.16
C LEU A 102 4.37 -14.32 0.54
N VAL A 103 4.18 -14.12 1.84
CA VAL A 103 5.19 -13.55 2.76
C VAL A 103 5.69 -14.69 3.63
N GLU A 104 6.96 -15.08 3.46
CA GLU A 104 7.53 -16.21 4.22
C GLU A 104 8.00 -15.79 5.62
N ASP A 105 8.48 -14.56 5.76
CA ASP A 105 9.07 -14.02 6.99
C ASP A 105 8.42 -12.68 7.32
N PRO A 106 8.22 -12.35 8.61
CA PRO A 106 7.68 -11.05 8.98
C PRO A 106 8.62 -9.96 8.49
N PHE A 107 8.07 -8.86 8.02
CA PHE A 107 8.86 -7.68 7.69
C PHE A 107 8.30 -6.45 8.39
N ASP A 108 9.23 -5.63 8.87
CA ASP A 108 8.93 -4.40 9.55
C ASP A 108 9.11 -3.23 8.57
N PHE A 109 8.15 -2.32 8.56
CA PHE A 109 8.10 -1.18 7.68
C PHE A 109 7.84 0.09 8.48
N GLN A 110 8.76 1.05 8.36
CA GLN A 110 8.69 2.34 9.01
C GLN A 110 8.89 3.43 7.95
N PRO A 111 7.82 4.08 7.48
CA PRO A 111 7.92 5.25 6.63
C PRO A 111 8.69 6.38 7.32
N ASP A 112 9.72 6.92 6.67
CA ASP A 112 10.63 7.93 7.24
C ASP A 112 9.93 9.24 7.67
N TYR A 113 8.74 9.53 7.12
CA TYR A 113 7.98 10.75 7.39
C TYR A 113 6.99 10.60 8.55
N TRP A 114 6.90 9.43 9.19
CA TRP A 114 6.11 9.27 10.40
C TRP A 114 6.87 9.81 11.60
N ALA A 115 6.37 10.92 12.16
CA ALA A 115 6.99 11.67 13.25
C ALA A 115 7.20 10.87 14.55
N GLU A 116 6.62 9.67 14.68
CA GLU A 116 6.54 8.92 15.94
C GLU A 116 7.14 7.50 15.87
N GLY A 117 7.99 7.20 14.88
CA GLY A 117 8.68 5.91 14.86
C GLY A 117 7.74 4.70 14.73
N ARG A 118 6.54 4.91 14.19
CA ARG A 118 5.52 3.88 14.07
C ARG A 118 6.00 2.76 13.14
N LEU A 119 6.21 1.59 13.72
CA LEU A 119 6.60 0.38 13.00
C LEU A 119 5.34 -0.39 12.60
N ILE A 120 5.19 -0.69 11.31
CA ILE A 120 4.21 -1.68 10.86
C ILE A 120 4.92 -2.99 10.68
N ARG A 121 4.44 -4.02 11.37
CA ARG A 121 4.85 -5.40 11.13
C ARG A 121 3.84 -6.11 10.27
N ILE A 122 4.26 -6.55 9.08
CA ILE A 122 3.47 -7.46 8.25
C ILE A 122 3.91 -8.88 8.60
N GLN A 123 2.93 -9.74 8.90
CA GLN A 123 3.17 -11.12 9.32
C GLN A 123 3.41 -12.04 8.12
N PRO A 124 3.99 -13.23 8.35
CA PRO A 124 3.98 -14.30 7.35
C PRO A 124 2.56 -14.70 6.99
N GLY A 125 2.35 -15.08 5.74
CA GLY A 125 1.06 -15.55 5.26
C GLY A 125 0.89 -15.50 3.75
N LEU A 126 -0.26 -15.99 3.29
CA LEU A 126 -0.73 -15.84 1.92
C LEU A 126 -1.74 -14.70 1.89
N TYR A 127 -1.49 -13.72 1.02
CA TYR A 127 -2.31 -12.53 0.90
C TYR A 127 -2.94 -12.46 -0.48
N PRO A 128 -4.25 -12.18 -0.60
CA PRO A 128 -4.90 -12.14 -1.90
C PRO A 128 -4.34 -11.02 -2.78
N VAL A 129 -4.16 -11.33 -4.06
CA VAL A 129 -3.72 -10.43 -5.11
C VAL A 129 -4.91 -10.10 -5.99
N SER A 130 -5.27 -8.82 -6.04
CA SER A 130 -6.21 -8.32 -7.06
C SER A 130 -5.45 -7.68 -8.21
N ARG A 131 -5.93 -7.90 -9.44
CA ARG A 131 -5.34 -7.33 -10.67
C ARG A 131 -6.28 -6.28 -11.22
N SER A 132 -5.78 -5.06 -11.42
CA SER A 132 -6.59 -3.97 -11.98
C SER A 132 -5.71 -3.04 -12.80
N GLY A 133 -5.94 -3.00 -14.12
CA GLY A 133 -5.16 -2.18 -15.05
C GLY A 133 -3.67 -2.45 -14.94
N ASP A 134 -2.91 -1.40 -14.62
CA ASP A 134 -1.45 -1.43 -14.47
C ASP A 134 -0.95 -1.85 -13.07
N TYR A 135 -1.83 -2.36 -12.21
CA TYR A 135 -1.50 -2.67 -10.81
C TYR A 135 -1.77 -4.13 -10.41
N LEU A 136 -0.84 -4.68 -9.64
CA LEU A 136 -1.09 -5.84 -8.77
C LEU A 136 -1.25 -5.31 -7.34
N THR A 137 -2.36 -5.64 -6.69
CA THR A 137 -2.72 -5.08 -5.39
C THR A 137 -2.74 -6.15 -4.33
N VAL A 138 -1.98 -5.91 -3.25
CA VAL A 138 -1.96 -6.76 -2.04
C VAL A 138 -2.39 -5.91 -0.86
N ALA A 139 -3.41 -6.35 -0.13
CA ALA A 139 -3.88 -5.70 1.07
C ALA A 139 -3.45 -6.51 2.30
N PHE A 140 -2.62 -5.91 3.16
CA PHE A 140 -2.25 -6.48 4.44
C PHE A 140 -3.18 -5.90 5.50
N GLN A 141 -4.15 -6.69 5.91
CA GLN A 141 -5.06 -6.31 7.00
C GLN A 141 -4.30 -6.38 8.33
N TYR A 142 -4.50 -5.39 9.20
CA TYR A 142 -4.04 -5.50 10.57
C TYR A 142 -4.87 -6.60 11.24
N GLY A 143 -4.21 -7.66 11.70
CA GLY A 143 -4.88 -8.73 12.43
C GLY A 143 -5.50 -8.20 13.72
N ASN A 144 -6.69 -8.71 14.06
CA ASN A 144 -7.27 -8.63 15.38
C ASN A 144 -6.32 -9.29 16.40
N GLY A 145 -5.40 -8.55 17.00
CA GLY A 145 -4.62 -9.08 18.12
C GLY A 145 -3.21 -8.54 18.24
N ILE A 146 -3.04 -7.75 19.29
CA ILE A 146 -1.83 -7.52 20.09
C ILE A 146 -0.76 -6.63 19.43
N TRP A 147 -0.86 -5.35 19.80
CA TRP A 147 0.28 -4.46 19.93
C TRP A 147 1.00 -4.86 21.23
N GLU A 148 2.29 -5.20 21.14
CA GLU A 148 3.23 -5.09 22.27
C GLU A 148 4.23 -3.98 21.96
#